data_AF-A0A961YM26-F1
#
_entry.id   AF-A0A961YM26-F1
#
_cell.length_a   1.000
_cell.length_b   1.000
_cell.length_c   1.000
_cell.angle_alpha   90.00
_cell.angle_beta   90.00
_cell.angle_gamma   90.00
#
_symmetry.space_group_name_H-M   'P 1'
#
loop_
_entity.id
_entity.type
_entity.pdbx_description
1 polymer ?
#
loop_
_entity_poly.entity_id
_entity_poly.type
_entity_poly.pdbx_seq_one_letter_code
_entity_poly.pdbx_strand_id
1 'polypeptide(L)'
;MRELRFDRSFLGGIAVAIVVADLLVALYGLAFGFHKIAREDGPIETVQLIMLALAGGGFLVLIPRLRHGARIVVSGAAAICIMFFFREFETPVHNAVLDFMSHDGFLWILAAALGVFLAIQIHLNWAHVPAFLGWLVRLEWWPWIVGGSILLISSVFEAMHMEVIEELLELNADVVFALIAFTALARTFGTARAHMPAWHAH
;
A
#
# COMPACT_ATOMS: atom_id res chain seq x y z
N MET A 1 11.44 -7.53 -12.17
CA MET A 1 11.83 -7.39 -10.75
C MET A 1 12.70 -6.15 -10.51
N ARG A 2 13.46 -5.65 -11.50
CA ARG A 2 14.29 -4.45 -11.33
C ARG A 2 13.48 -3.23 -10.86
N GLU A 3 12.24 -3.12 -11.31
CA GLU A 3 11.30 -2.06 -11.00
C GLU A 3 10.95 -2.03 -9.49
N LEU A 4 11.00 -3.18 -8.83
CA LEU A 4 10.70 -3.41 -7.42
C LEU A 4 11.97 -3.58 -6.57
N ARG A 5 13.14 -3.17 -7.08
CA ARG A 5 14.39 -3.14 -6.30
C ARG A 5 14.60 -1.76 -5.72
N PHE A 6 14.69 -1.67 -4.40
CA PHE A 6 14.85 -0.40 -3.70
C PHE A 6 16.27 -0.30 -3.14
N ASP A 7 16.93 0.82 -3.45
CA ASP A 7 18.27 1.11 -2.96
C ASP A 7 18.22 1.74 -1.56
N ARG A 8 19.39 2.02 -0.98
CA ARG A 8 19.47 2.64 0.35
C ARG A 8 18.93 4.08 0.37
N SER A 9 18.97 4.80 -0.74
CA SER A 9 18.35 6.14 -0.80
C SER A 9 16.84 6.08 -0.63
N PHE A 10 16.19 4.97 -0.98
CA PHE A 10 14.77 4.77 -0.72
C PHE A 10 14.44 4.79 0.79
N LEU A 11 15.35 4.34 1.65
CA LEU A 11 15.18 4.45 3.11
C LEU A 11 15.09 5.91 3.57
N GLY A 12 15.93 6.78 2.98
CA GLY A 12 15.85 8.22 3.22
C GLY A 12 14.51 8.79 2.77
N GLY A 13 14.00 8.33 1.62
CA GLY A 13 12.66 8.69 1.14
C GLY A 13 11.54 8.28 2.10
N ILE A 14 11.58 7.04 2.60
CA ILE A 14 10.63 6.54 3.62
C ILE A 14 10.70 7.40 4.88
N ALA A 15 11.91 7.61 5.42
CA ALA A 15 12.10 8.36 6.66
C ALA A 15 11.59 9.80 6.53
N VAL A 16 11.88 10.47 5.41
CA VAL A 16 11.37 11.82 5.14
C VAL A 16 9.84 11.82 5.02
N ALA A 17 9.25 10.85 4.32
CA ALA A 17 7.80 10.78 4.14
C ALA A 17 7.08 10.56 5.48
N ILE A 18 7.58 9.64 6.32
CA ILE A 18 7.08 9.39 7.68
C ILE A 18 7.21 10.64 8.53
N VAL A 19 8.39 11.26 8.60
CA VAL A 19 8.59 12.48 9.39
C VAL A 19 7.66 13.60 8.94
N VAL A 20 7.44 13.77 7.64
CA VAL A 20 6.51 14.78 7.13
C VAL A 20 5.07 14.45 7.53
N ALA A 21 4.63 13.19 7.41
CA ALA A 21 3.30 12.77 7.84
C ALA A 21 3.10 12.99 9.35
N ASP A 22 4.03 12.53 10.18
CA ASP A 22 4.02 12.69 11.63
C ASP A 22 3.99 14.17 12.04
N LEU A 23 4.76 15.02 11.37
CA LEU A 23 4.76 16.46 11.63
C LEU A 23 3.42 17.10 11.28
N LEU A 24 2.79 16.70 10.17
CA LEU A 24 1.46 17.19 9.81
C LEU A 24 0.41 16.76 10.83
N VAL A 25 0.45 15.50 11.28
CA VAL A 25 -0.43 14.99 12.35
C VAL A 25 -0.18 15.75 13.64
N ALA A 26 1.07 15.94 14.05
CA ALA A 26 1.41 16.66 15.28
C ALA A 26 0.96 18.12 15.24
N LEU A 27 1.18 18.83 14.13
CA LEU A 27 0.75 20.21 13.95
C LEU A 27 -0.78 20.34 14.01
N TYR A 28 -1.50 19.45 13.34
CA TYR A 28 -2.97 19.42 13.39
C TYR A 28 -3.46 19.03 14.81
N GLY A 29 -2.76 18.11 15.48
CA GLY A 29 -2.97 17.69 16.87
C GLY A 29 -2.88 18.82 17.87
N LEU A 30 -1.84 19.64 17.74
CA LEU A 30 -1.64 20.81 18.59
C LEU A 30 -2.68 21.90 18.31
N ALA A 31 -3.16 22.03 17.07
CA ALA A 31 -4.15 23.05 16.70
C ALA A 31 -5.60 22.69 17.09
N PHE A 32 -5.99 21.42 16.94
CA PHE A 32 -7.40 20.98 17.03
C PHE A 32 -7.66 19.91 18.10
N GLY A 33 -6.59 19.33 18.68
CA GLY A 33 -6.63 18.29 19.71
C GLY A 33 -6.44 16.88 19.14
N PHE A 34 -5.53 16.11 19.74
CA PHE A 34 -5.18 14.75 19.28
C PHE A 34 -6.35 13.75 19.30
N HIS A 35 -7.25 13.84 20.27
CA HIS A 35 -8.40 12.93 20.34
C HIS A 35 -9.40 13.10 19.19
N LYS A 36 -9.50 14.29 18.57
CA LYS A 36 -10.37 14.49 17.41
C LYS A 36 -9.78 13.94 16.11
N ILE A 37 -8.49 13.67 16.10
CA ILE A 37 -7.75 13.28 14.92
C ILE A 37 -7.73 11.77 14.76
N ALA A 38 -7.56 11.08 15.88
CA ALA A 38 -7.48 9.62 16.00
C ALA A 38 -8.82 9.01 16.43
N ARG A 39 -9.93 9.64 16.07
CA ARG A 39 -11.26 9.09 16.30
C ARG A 39 -11.70 8.37 15.03
N GLU A 40 -12.49 7.31 15.15
CA GLU A 40 -13.29 6.72 14.06
C GLU A 40 -13.93 7.83 13.19
N ASP A 41 -13.71 7.78 11.88
CA ASP A 41 -13.97 8.81 10.84
C ASP A 41 -13.04 10.06 10.90
N GLY A 42 -11.88 9.90 11.49
CA GLY A 42 -10.93 10.98 11.76
C GLY A 42 -10.17 11.45 10.52
N PRO A 43 -9.53 12.63 10.59
CA PRO A 43 -8.56 13.07 9.59
C PRO A 43 -7.42 12.08 9.32
N ILE A 44 -6.94 11.31 10.32
CA ILE A 44 -5.89 10.31 10.07
C ILE A 44 -6.43 9.18 9.20
N GLU A 45 -7.56 8.56 9.59
CA GLU A 45 -8.21 7.49 8.84
C GLU A 45 -8.56 7.92 7.41
N THR A 46 -9.05 9.16 7.24
CA THR A 46 -9.31 9.71 5.90
C THR A 46 -8.02 9.73 5.04
N VAL A 47 -6.89 10.10 5.64
CA VAL A 47 -5.60 10.13 4.93
C VAL A 47 -5.09 8.71 4.67
N GLN A 48 -5.19 7.79 5.62
CA GLN A 48 -4.89 6.36 5.44
C GLN A 48 -5.68 5.80 4.23
N LEU A 49 -6.99 6.03 4.20
CA LEU A 49 -7.88 5.60 3.11
C LEU A 49 -7.46 6.18 1.75
N ILE A 50 -7.04 7.45 1.70
CA ILE A 50 -6.47 8.06 0.50
C ILE A 50 -5.15 7.38 0.12
N MET A 51 -4.25 7.13 1.07
CA MET A 51 -2.96 6.48 0.81
C MET A 51 -3.13 5.04 0.32
N LEU A 52 -4.05 4.28 0.90
CA LEU A 52 -4.43 2.95 0.46
C LEU A 52 -5.05 2.96 -0.94
N ALA A 53 -5.92 3.92 -1.24
CA ALA A 53 -6.47 4.08 -2.58
C ALA A 53 -5.39 4.39 -3.62
N LEU A 54 -4.45 5.28 -3.30
CA LEU A 54 -3.32 5.62 -4.16
C LEU A 54 -2.37 4.43 -4.35
N ALA A 55 -2.04 3.72 -3.28
CA ALA A 55 -1.19 2.54 -3.31
C ALA A 55 -1.84 1.40 -4.12
N GLY A 56 -3.09 1.04 -3.78
CA GLY A 56 -3.87 0.01 -4.45
C GLY A 56 -4.09 0.32 -5.93
N GLY A 57 -4.54 1.53 -6.25
CA GLY A 57 -4.69 2.01 -7.62
C GLY A 57 -3.35 1.99 -8.39
N GLY A 58 -2.26 2.40 -7.74
CA GLY A 58 -0.94 2.38 -8.35
C GLY A 58 -0.44 0.96 -8.65
N PHE A 59 -0.65 0.02 -7.74
CA PHE A 59 -0.33 -1.38 -7.98
C PHE A 59 -1.19 -2.00 -9.08
N LEU A 60 -2.49 -1.70 -9.12
CA LEU A 60 -3.37 -2.13 -10.21
C LEU A 60 -2.88 -1.64 -11.58
N VAL A 61 -2.45 -0.37 -11.68
CA VAL A 61 -1.86 0.20 -12.91
C VAL A 61 -0.56 -0.52 -13.29
N LEU A 62 0.23 -0.98 -12.31
CA LEU A 62 1.48 -1.72 -12.55
C LEU A 62 1.26 -3.16 -13.05
N ILE A 63 0.18 -3.84 -12.67
CA ILE A 63 -0.08 -5.25 -13.03
C ILE A 63 0.12 -5.53 -14.54
N PRO A 64 -0.53 -4.80 -15.48
CA PRO A 64 -0.34 -5.09 -16.91
C PRO A 64 1.04 -4.67 -17.43
N ARG A 65 1.71 -3.73 -16.75
CA ARG A 65 2.97 -3.10 -17.21
C ARG A 65 4.22 -3.84 -16.80
N LEU A 66 4.20 -4.48 -15.64
CA LEU A 66 5.31 -5.31 -15.16
C LEU A 66 5.30 -6.67 -15.85
N ARG A 67 6.38 -7.44 -15.72
CA ARG A 67 6.47 -8.79 -16.29
C ARG A 67 6.72 -9.83 -15.21
N HIS A 68 6.23 -11.04 -15.46
CA HIS A 68 6.65 -12.25 -14.76
C HIS A 68 6.43 -12.16 -13.23
N GLY A 69 7.42 -12.56 -12.42
CA GLY A 69 7.32 -12.54 -10.96
C GLY A 69 6.99 -11.16 -10.35
N ALA A 70 7.27 -10.05 -11.06
CA ALA A 70 6.91 -8.72 -10.56
C ALA A 70 5.40 -8.49 -10.57
N ARG A 71 4.69 -9.12 -11.52
CA ARG A 71 3.22 -9.10 -11.57
C ARG A 71 2.61 -9.77 -10.36
N ILE A 72 3.18 -10.88 -9.90
CA ILE A 72 2.71 -11.60 -8.71
C ILE A 72 2.79 -10.69 -7.49
N VAL A 73 3.94 -10.02 -7.29
CA VAL A 73 4.15 -9.10 -6.16
C VAL A 73 3.15 -7.95 -6.18
N VAL A 74 3.03 -7.22 -7.30
CA VAL A 74 2.10 -6.08 -7.35
C VAL A 74 0.63 -6.51 -7.31
N SER A 75 0.30 -7.72 -7.77
CA SER A 75 -1.06 -8.25 -7.63
C SER A 75 -1.40 -8.56 -6.17
N GLY A 76 -0.45 -9.16 -5.43
CA GLY A 76 -0.61 -9.39 -4.00
C GLY A 76 -0.69 -8.08 -3.22
N ALA A 77 0.17 -7.11 -3.54
CA ALA A 77 0.14 -5.78 -2.95
C ALA A 77 -1.18 -5.04 -3.22
N ALA A 78 -1.67 -5.07 -4.46
CA ALA A 78 -2.96 -4.50 -4.81
C ALA A 78 -4.10 -5.16 -4.02
N ALA A 79 -4.10 -6.50 -3.92
CA ALA A 79 -5.10 -7.22 -3.14
C ALA A 79 -5.08 -6.81 -1.65
N ILE A 80 -3.90 -6.73 -1.04
CA ILE A 80 -3.76 -6.31 0.35
C ILE A 80 -4.24 -4.86 0.55
N CYS A 81 -3.82 -3.92 -0.31
CA CYS A 81 -4.28 -2.54 -0.21
C CYS A 81 -5.80 -2.40 -0.42
N ILE A 82 -6.40 -3.18 -1.32
CA ILE A 82 -7.86 -3.21 -1.49
C ILE A 82 -8.56 -3.76 -0.24
N MET A 83 -8.00 -4.81 0.35
CA MET A 83 -8.55 -5.42 1.56
C MET A 83 -8.53 -4.43 2.73
N PHE A 84 -7.39 -3.76 2.97
CA PHE A 84 -7.29 -2.72 3.99
C PHE A 84 -8.17 -1.52 3.66
N PHE A 85 -8.22 -1.09 2.40
CA PHE A 85 -9.09 0.02 2.01
C PHE A 85 -10.55 -0.23 2.40
N PHE A 86 -11.08 -1.44 2.14
CA PHE A 86 -12.45 -1.78 2.52
C PHE A 86 -12.64 -2.08 4.01
N ARG A 87 -11.58 -2.48 4.72
CA ARG A 87 -11.59 -2.59 6.17
C ARG A 87 -11.73 -1.21 6.82
N GLU A 88 -10.95 -0.23 6.36
CA GLU A 88 -10.98 1.16 6.85
C GLU A 88 -12.10 2.00 6.20
N PHE A 89 -12.94 1.39 5.35
CA PHE A 89 -14.01 2.10 4.67
C PHE A 89 -15.22 2.23 5.59
N GLU A 90 -15.14 3.17 6.53
CA GLU A 90 -16.30 3.65 7.28
C GLU A 90 -16.88 4.88 6.57
N THR A 91 -18.22 4.91 6.42
CA THR A 91 -18.89 6.06 5.81
C THR A 91 -19.92 6.61 6.76
N PRO A 92 -19.92 7.94 7.01
CA PRO A 92 -20.93 8.58 7.86
C PRO A 92 -22.31 8.63 7.20
N VAL A 93 -22.44 8.14 5.96
CA VAL A 93 -23.69 8.12 5.19
C VAL A 93 -24.35 6.76 5.37
N HIS A 94 -25.47 6.72 6.09
CA HIS A 94 -26.29 5.51 6.18
C HIS A 94 -26.80 5.09 4.80
N ASN A 95 -26.21 4.02 4.28
CA ASN A 95 -26.53 3.48 2.97
C ASN A 95 -26.35 1.97 3.02
N ALA A 96 -27.42 1.22 2.78
CA ALA A 96 -27.42 -0.24 2.88
C ALA A 96 -26.32 -0.94 2.05
N VAL A 97 -25.83 -0.32 0.96
CA VAL A 97 -24.71 -0.85 0.19
C VAL A 97 -23.38 -0.57 0.89
N LEU A 98 -23.17 0.65 1.37
CA LEU A 98 -21.92 1.03 2.06
C LEU A 98 -21.82 0.28 3.40
N ASP A 99 -22.93 0.18 4.13
CA ASP A 99 -23.04 -0.59 5.37
C ASP A 99 -22.71 -2.07 5.14
N PHE A 100 -23.11 -2.65 4.00
CA PHE A 100 -22.75 -4.02 3.66
C PHE A 100 -21.26 -4.16 3.33
N MET A 101 -20.64 -3.15 2.74
CA MET A 101 -19.22 -3.19 2.34
C MET A 101 -18.25 -3.10 3.53
N SER A 102 -18.68 -2.55 4.67
CA SER A 102 -17.92 -2.55 5.92
C SER A 102 -18.18 -3.78 6.80
N HIS A 103 -19.16 -4.64 6.46
CA HIS A 103 -19.43 -5.85 7.23
C HIS A 103 -18.38 -6.95 7.02
N ASP A 104 -18.04 -7.66 8.09
CA ASP A 104 -17.15 -8.83 8.08
C ASP A 104 -17.48 -9.84 6.97
N GLY A 105 -18.77 -10.11 6.75
CA GLY A 105 -19.23 -11.04 5.72
C GLY A 105 -18.79 -10.63 4.30
N PHE A 106 -18.85 -9.33 3.99
CA PHE A 106 -18.32 -8.82 2.73
C PHE A 106 -16.80 -8.93 2.69
N LEU A 107 -16.11 -8.58 3.77
CA LEU A 107 -14.65 -8.67 3.87
C LEU A 107 -14.15 -10.10 3.62
N TRP A 108 -14.85 -11.12 4.13
CA TRP A 108 -14.55 -12.54 3.83
C TRP A 108 -14.73 -12.90 2.35
N ILE A 109 -15.83 -12.46 1.73
CA ILE A 109 -16.09 -12.70 0.31
C ILE A 109 -15.04 -11.99 -0.55
N LEU A 110 -14.70 -10.74 -0.20
CA LEU A 110 -13.68 -9.96 -0.87
C LEU A 110 -12.30 -10.63 -0.75
N ALA A 111 -11.92 -11.07 0.46
CA ALA A 111 -10.68 -11.80 0.69
C ALA A 111 -10.61 -13.08 -0.15
N ALA A 112 -11.71 -13.84 -0.24
CA ALA A 112 -11.79 -15.03 -1.07
C ALA A 112 -11.64 -14.69 -2.58
N ALA A 113 -12.33 -13.66 -3.06
CA ALA A 113 -12.24 -13.21 -4.45
C ALA A 113 -10.82 -12.74 -4.82
N LEU A 114 -10.18 -11.95 -3.95
CA LEU A 114 -8.80 -11.50 -4.11
C LEU A 114 -7.79 -12.66 -4.01
N GLY A 115 -8.05 -13.65 -3.15
CA GLY A 115 -7.27 -14.88 -3.05
C GLY A 115 -7.33 -15.70 -4.35
N VAL A 116 -8.52 -15.86 -4.93
CA VAL A 116 -8.69 -16.51 -6.24
C VAL A 116 -7.96 -15.73 -7.34
N PHE A 117 -8.10 -14.40 -7.36
CA PHE A 117 -7.37 -13.55 -8.29
C PHE A 117 -5.85 -13.75 -8.18
N LEU A 118 -5.31 -13.77 -6.96
CA LEU A 118 -3.88 -13.98 -6.73
C LEU A 118 -3.44 -15.39 -7.15
N ALA A 119 -4.25 -16.41 -6.87
CA ALA A 119 -3.97 -17.78 -7.32
C ALA A 119 -3.91 -17.88 -8.85
N ILE A 120 -4.81 -17.19 -9.56
CA ILE A 120 -4.78 -17.09 -11.03
C ILE A 120 -3.50 -16.38 -11.48
N GLN A 121 -3.11 -15.26 -10.86
CA GLN A 121 -1.86 -14.56 -11.21
C GLN A 121 -0.63 -15.43 -11.00
N ILE A 122 -0.57 -16.20 -9.91
CA ILE A 122 0.50 -17.16 -9.63
C ILE A 122 0.51 -18.27 -10.70
N HIS A 123 -0.65 -18.85 -11.02
CA HIS A 123 -0.77 -19.90 -12.02
C HIS A 123 -0.30 -19.43 -13.41
N LEU A 124 -0.77 -18.26 -13.87
CA LEU A 124 -0.38 -17.69 -15.16
C LEU A 124 1.11 -17.31 -15.24
N ASN A 125 1.76 -17.07 -14.09
CA ASN A 125 3.17 -16.71 -14.02
C ASN A 125 4.02 -17.81 -13.36
N TRP A 126 3.54 -19.07 -13.33
CA TRP A 126 4.17 -20.16 -12.58
C TRP A 126 5.63 -20.39 -12.95
N ALA A 127 5.94 -20.33 -14.25
CA ALA A 127 7.31 -20.46 -14.77
C ALA A 127 8.28 -19.42 -14.21
N HIS A 128 7.79 -18.33 -13.64
CA HIS A 128 8.57 -17.23 -13.07
C HIS A 128 8.54 -17.17 -11.55
N VAL A 129 7.86 -18.11 -10.89
CA VAL A 129 7.87 -18.27 -9.43
C VAL A 129 9.30 -18.43 -8.89
N PRO A 130 10.23 -19.18 -9.53
CA PRO A 130 11.61 -19.25 -9.03
C PRO A 130 12.31 -17.88 -8.96
N ALA A 131 12.02 -16.97 -9.90
CA ALA A 131 12.56 -15.62 -9.87
C ALA A 131 11.95 -14.77 -8.75
N PHE A 132 10.66 -14.96 -8.44
CA PHE A 132 10.01 -14.37 -7.28
C PHE A 132 10.60 -14.89 -5.96
N LEU A 133 10.78 -16.21 -5.82
CA LEU A 133 11.42 -16.80 -4.64
C LEU A 133 12.87 -16.32 -4.48
N GLY A 134 13.62 -16.22 -5.58
CA GLY A 134 14.96 -15.64 -5.57
C GLY A 134 15.00 -14.18 -5.11
N TRP A 135 13.96 -13.39 -5.43
CA TRP A 135 13.80 -12.02 -4.94
C TRP A 135 13.51 -12.00 -3.43
N LEU A 136 12.67 -12.92 -2.94
CA LEU A 136 12.38 -13.07 -1.50
C LEU A 136 13.64 -13.43 -0.71
N VAL A 137 14.41 -14.43 -1.15
CA VAL A 137 15.62 -14.89 -0.45
C VAL A 137 16.70 -13.80 -0.41
N ARG A 138 16.78 -12.94 -1.45
CA ARG A 138 17.74 -11.84 -1.50
C ARG A 138 17.34 -10.62 -0.65
N LEU A 139 16.19 -10.66 0.02
CA LEU A 139 15.65 -9.54 0.80
C LEU A 139 15.53 -8.24 -0.01
N GLU A 140 15.35 -8.36 -1.32
CA GLU A 140 15.11 -7.20 -2.21
C GLU A 140 13.72 -6.57 -1.96
N TRP A 141 12.93 -7.19 -1.08
CA TRP A 141 11.60 -6.80 -0.62
C TRP A 141 11.61 -6.07 0.74
N TRP A 142 12.77 -5.63 1.22
CA TRP A 142 12.91 -4.99 2.53
C TRP A 142 11.94 -3.81 2.80
N PRO A 143 11.52 -2.96 1.83
CA PRO A 143 10.57 -1.89 2.16
C PRO A 143 9.19 -2.41 2.55
N TRP A 144 8.81 -3.56 2.01
CA TRP A 144 7.58 -4.26 2.37
C TRP A 144 7.68 -4.82 3.79
N ILE A 145 8.88 -5.26 4.21
CA ILE A 145 9.15 -5.63 5.61
C ILE A 145 8.92 -4.41 6.51
N VAL A 146 9.43 -3.23 6.13
CA VAL A 146 9.26 -2.01 6.93
C VAL A 146 7.77 -1.69 7.12
N GLY A 147 6.99 -1.60 6.04
CA GLY A 147 5.54 -1.35 6.14
C GLY A 147 4.80 -2.41 6.95
N GLY A 148 5.07 -3.70 6.67
CA GLY A 148 4.44 -4.81 7.39
C GLY A 148 4.83 -4.88 8.88
N SER A 149 6.08 -4.56 9.22
CA SER A 149 6.52 -4.49 10.61
C SER A 149 5.86 -3.33 11.35
N ILE A 150 5.67 -2.18 10.70
CA ILE A 150 4.94 -1.06 11.30
C ILE A 150 3.49 -1.46 11.60
N LEU A 151 2.79 -2.11 10.66
CA LEU A 151 1.42 -2.62 10.91
C LEU A 151 1.37 -3.64 12.04
N LEU A 152 2.31 -4.59 12.09
CA LEU A 152 2.37 -5.56 13.19
C LEU A 152 2.61 -4.87 14.54
N ILE A 153 3.42 -3.82 14.58
CA ILE A 153 3.62 -3.03 15.79
C ILE A 153 2.34 -2.26 16.14
N SER A 154 1.63 -1.70 15.14
CA SER A 154 0.33 -1.03 15.34
C SER A 154 -0.66 -1.90 16.09
N SER A 155 -0.82 -3.17 15.68
CA SER A 155 -1.76 -4.11 16.33
C SER A 155 -1.45 -4.38 17.82
N VAL A 156 -0.21 -4.13 18.27
CA VAL A 156 0.13 -4.20 19.70
C VAL A 156 -0.43 -3.00 20.44
N PHE A 157 -0.42 -1.82 19.82
CA PHE A 157 -0.98 -0.60 20.39
C PHE A 157 -2.52 -0.60 20.36
N GLU A 158 -3.13 -1.19 19.34
CA GLU A 158 -4.56 -1.52 19.28
C GLU A 158 -4.96 -2.34 20.52
N ALA A 159 -4.25 -3.44 20.79
CA ALA A 159 -4.50 -4.30 21.94
C ALA A 159 -4.26 -3.59 23.30
N MET A 160 -3.52 -2.48 23.32
CA MET A 160 -3.28 -1.65 24.49
C MET A 160 -4.24 -0.46 24.59
N HIS A 161 -5.20 -0.32 23.67
CA HIS A 161 -6.12 0.81 23.56
C HIS A 161 -5.41 2.17 23.47
N MET A 162 -4.30 2.21 22.71
CA MET A 162 -3.52 3.41 22.46
C MET A 162 -3.82 3.99 21.07
N GLU A 163 -5.08 4.35 20.83
CA GLU A 163 -5.66 4.79 19.54
C GLU A 163 -4.75 5.75 18.75
N VAL A 164 -4.27 6.83 19.39
CA VAL A 164 -3.44 7.84 18.68
C VAL A 164 -2.13 7.25 18.13
N ILE A 165 -1.51 6.31 18.84
CA ILE A 165 -0.24 5.70 18.42
C ILE A 165 -0.49 4.65 17.35
N GLU A 166 -1.52 3.83 17.54
CA GLU A 166 -2.01 2.88 16.55
C GLU A 166 -2.27 3.57 15.21
N GLU A 167 -3.18 4.54 15.17
CA GLU A 167 -3.56 5.30 13.98
C GLU A 167 -2.36 5.95 13.27
N LEU A 168 -1.41 6.48 14.05
CA LEU A 168 -0.20 7.08 13.52
C LEU A 168 0.73 6.04 12.87
N LEU A 169 0.84 4.84 13.45
CA LEU A 169 1.64 3.76 12.88
C LEU A 169 1.00 3.22 11.61
N GLU A 170 -0.31 3.05 11.58
CA GLU A 170 -1.02 2.60 10.37
C GLU A 170 -0.86 3.58 9.23
N LEU A 171 -1.03 4.88 9.51
CA LEU A 171 -0.74 5.94 8.54
C LEU A 171 0.70 5.85 8.00
N ASN A 172 1.67 5.61 8.87
CA ASN A 172 3.07 5.47 8.46
C ASN A 172 3.31 4.24 7.58
N ALA A 173 2.62 3.13 7.84
CA ALA A 173 2.68 1.96 6.97
C ALA A 173 2.05 2.26 5.59
N ASP A 174 0.91 2.94 5.55
CA ASP A 174 0.23 3.30 4.31
C ASP A 174 1.05 4.26 3.46
N VAL A 175 1.71 5.23 4.09
CA VAL A 175 2.68 6.11 3.43
C VAL A 175 3.81 5.29 2.79
N VAL A 176 4.31 4.26 3.48
CA VAL A 176 5.34 3.35 2.92
C VAL A 176 4.79 2.62 1.69
N PHE A 177 3.58 2.04 1.76
CA PHE A 177 2.98 1.35 0.62
C PHE A 177 2.72 2.28 -0.56
N ALA A 178 2.20 3.48 -0.32
CA ALA A 178 1.99 4.51 -1.33
C ALA A 178 3.32 4.89 -1.99
N LEU A 179 4.39 5.11 -1.21
CA LEU A 179 5.70 5.47 -1.73
C LEU A 179 6.31 4.34 -2.59
N ILE A 180 6.12 3.08 -2.19
CA ILE A 180 6.50 1.90 -2.99
C ILE A 180 5.77 1.92 -4.34
N ALA A 181 4.44 2.10 -4.32
CA ALA A 181 3.61 2.14 -5.53
C ALA A 181 4.04 3.28 -6.47
N PHE A 182 4.17 4.51 -5.95
CA PHE A 182 4.60 5.67 -6.73
C PHE A 182 5.98 5.50 -7.33
N THR A 183 6.94 4.98 -6.56
CA THR A 183 8.30 4.79 -7.04
C THR A 183 8.36 3.71 -8.12
N ALA A 184 7.64 2.61 -7.94
CA ALA A 184 7.55 1.55 -8.94
C ALA A 184 6.87 2.05 -10.22
N LEU A 185 5.80 2.85 -10.12
CA LEU A 185 5.16 3.51 -11.26
C LEU A 185 6.13 4.45 -11.98
N ALA A 186 6.78 5.36 -11.26
CA ALA A 186 7.72 6.32 -11.82
C ALA A 186 8.85 5.63 -12.59
N ARG A 187 9.39 4.53 -12.05
CA ARG A 187 10.40 3.72 -12.75
C ARG A 187 9.84 3.04 -13.99
N THR A 188 8.64 2.48 -13.91
CA THR A 188 8.00 1.78 -15.03
C THR A 188 7.66 2.73 -16.19
N PHE A 189 7.21 3.95 -15.88
CA PHE A 189 6.94 4.97 -16.91
C PHE A 189 8.21 5.67 -17.40
N GLY A 190 9.20 5.86 -16.53
CA GLY A 190 10.49 6.45 -16.90
C GLY A 190 11.28 5.56 -17.87
N THR A 191 11.28 4.24 -17.65
CA THR A 191 11.90 3.29 -18.58
C THR A 191 11.15 3.19 -19.91
N ALA A 192 9.81 3.33 -19.92
CA ALA A 192 9.03 3.35 -21.15
C ALA A 192 9.39 4.54 -22.07
N ARG A 193 9.75 5.71 -21.52
CA ARG A 193 10.20 6.86 -22.33
C ARG A 193 11.60 6.68 -22.92
N ALA A 194 12.49 5.96 -22.25
CA ALA A 194 13.86 5.74 -22.73
C ALA A 194 13.94 4.80 -23.95
N HIS A 195 12.86 4.08 -24.26
CA HIS A 195 12.77 3.14 -25.39
C HIS A 195 11.98 3.67 -26.58
N MET A 196 11.58 4.94 -26.60
CA MET A 196 11.08 5.54 -27.84
C MET A 196 12.27 5.74 -28.79
N PRO A 197 12.34 5.03 -29.93
CA PRO A 197 13.38 5.27 -30.90
C PRO A 197 13.27 6.73 -31.35
N ALA A 198 14.39 7.43 -31.45
CA ALA A 198 14.46 8.79 -31.97
C ALA A 198 13.98 8.81 -33.43
N TRP A 199 12.67 8.85 -33.62
CA TRP A 199 12.05 9.04 -34.92
C TRP A 199 11.89 10.54 -35.12
N HIS A 200 12.63 11.02 -36.12
CA HIS A 200 12.56 12.33 -36.76
C HIS A 200 13.34 13.48 -36.11
N ALA A 201 14.62 13.55 -36.49
CA ALA A 201 15.26 14.79 -36.84
C ALA A 201 16.01 14.59 -38.18
N HIS A 202 15.25 14.62 -39.27
CA HIS A 202 15.75 14.79 -40.64
C HIS A 202 14.88 15.85 -41.31
#